data_AF-A0AB34TM38-F1
#
_entry.id   AF-A0AB34TM38-F1
#
_cell.length_a   1.000
_cell.length_b   1.000
_cell.length_c   1.000
_cell.angle_alpha   90.00
_cell.angle_beta   90.00
_cell.angle_gamma   90.00
#
_symmetry.space_group_name_H-M   'P 1'
#
loop_
_entity.id
_entity.type
_entity.pdbx_description
1 polymer ?
#
loop_
_entity_poly.entity_id
_entity_poly.type
_entity_poly.pdbx_seq_one_letter_code
_entity_poly.pdbx_strand_id
1 'polypeptide(L)'
;MGIRTGTLRRWVREGCPVVVRGRRGRGQAALVDPQQVREWREAGAREQAALALAGAVPLVLAGATVEAWRCANGLDKRRLAGVLAATWYMQTTGLLDYLREQCPSVPDVGTDSVPHEIETLQKIAR
;
A
#
# COMPACT_ATOMS: atom_id res chain seq x y z
N MET A 1 12.38 18.82 4.29
CA MET A 1 12.32 18.22 5.64
C MET A 1 13.61 18.37 6.46
N GLY A 2 14.78 18.64 5.86
CA GLY A 2 16.01 18.86 6.64
C GLY A 2 16.56 17.62 7.36
N ILE A 3 16.10 16.42 6.99
CA ILE A 3 16.45 15.17 7.64
C ILE A 3 17.58 14.48 6.87
N ARG A 4 18.57 13.93 7.60
CA ARG A 4 19.64 13.13 7.00
C ARG A 4 19.07 11.82 6.43
N THR A 5 19.59 11.37 5.29
CA THR A 5 19.15 10.13 4.63
C THR A 5 19.25 8.89 5.54
N GLY A 6 20.25 8.83 6.43
CA GLY A 6 20.39 7.75 7.42
C GLY A 6 19.25 7.69 8.42
N THR A 7 18.74 8.85 8.85
CA THR A 7 17.58 8.95 9.74
C THR A 7 16.31 8.47 9.04
N LEU A 8 16.10 8.87 7.79
CA LEU A 8 14.95 8.41 7.02
C LEU A 8 14.98 6.88 6.80
N ARG A 9 16.17 6.32 6.50
CA ARG A 9 16.33 4.85 6.40
C ARG A 9 16.02 4.12 7.70
N ARG A 10 16.38 4.72 8.84
CA ARG A 10 16.05 4.18 10.16
C ARG A 10 14.55 4.21 10.39
N TRP A 11 13.88 5.35 10.15
CA TRP A 11 12.43 5.47 10.31
C TRP A 11 11.65 4.50 9.42
N VAL A 12 12.08 4.30 8.17
CA VAL A 12 11.47 3.28 7.29
C VAL A 12 11.58 1.87 7.88
N ARG A 13 12.67 1.54 8.60
CA ARG A 13 12.79 0.25 9.32
C ARG A 13 11.91 0.19 10.57
N GLU A 14 11.62 1.34 11.17
CA GLU A 14 10.76 1.49 12.36
C GLU A 14 9.26 1.58 12.01
N GLY A 15 8.90 1.51 10.71
CA GLY A 15 7.50 1.48 10.27
C GLY A 15 7.01 2.77 9.62
N CYS A 16 7.89 3.73 9.33
CA CYS A 16 7.50 4.93 8.59
C CYS A 16 6.89 4.59 7.21
N PRO A 17 5.74 5.17 6.84
CA PRO A 17 5.05 4.87 5.59
C PRO A 17 5.93 5.05 4.35
N VAL A 18 5.80 4.13 3.40
CA VAL A 18 6.51 4.13 2.12
C VAL A 18 5.49 3.97 0.98
N VAL A 19 5.56 4.86 -0.01
CA VAL A 19 4.69 4.82 -1.19
C VAL A 19 5.15 3.71 -2.14
N VAL A 20 6.46 3.63 -2.37
CA VAL A 20 7.07 2.57 -3.17
C VAL A 20 8.21 1.96 -2.38
N ARG A 21 8.16 0.65 -2.17
CA ARG A 21 9.30 -0.06 -1.58
C ARG A 21 10.44 -0.12 -2.59
N GLY A 22 11.61 0.37 -2.14
CA GLY A 22 12.83 0.22 -2.90
C GLY A 22 13.26 -1.25 -3.00
N ARG A 23 13.96 -1.57 -4.09
CA ARG A 23 14.57 -2.89 -4.33
C ARG A 23 16.09 -2.76 -4.39
N ARG A 24 16.81 -3.88 -4.35
CA ARG A 24 18.25 -3.87 -4.66
C ARG A 24 18.44 -3.55 -6.15
N GLY A 25 19.26 -2.54 -6.44
CA GLY A 25 19.60 -2.14 -7.81
C GLY A 25 19.66 -0.63 -8.01
N ARG A 26 20.34 -0.19 -9.08
CA ARG A 26 20.38 1.23 -9.47
C ARG A 26 18.99 1.69 -9.89
N GLY A 27 18.56 2.86 -9.42
CA GLY A 27 17.24 3.43 -9.72
C GLY A 27 16.07 2.84 -8.91
N GLN A 28 16.32 1.90 -8.00
CA GLN A 28 15.28 1.21 -7.21
C GLN A 28 15.11 1.84 -5.81
N ALA A 29 15.12 3.16 -5.72
CA ALA A 29 14.99 3.86 -4.44
C ALA A 29 13.58 3.71 -3.87
N ALA A 30 13.47 3.64 -2.55
CA ALA A 30 12.17 3.74 -1.89
C ALA A 30 11.64 5.17 -2.04
N LEU A 31 10.37 5.30 -2.39
CA LEU A 31 9.67 6.58 -2.42
C LEU A 31 8.83 6.72 -1.16
N VAL A 32 8.93 7.89 -0.53
CA VAL A 32 8.16 8.26 0.65
C VAL A 32 7.38 9.52 0.34
N ASP A 33 6.18 9.62 0.90
CA ASP A 33 5.42 10.86 0.89
C ASP A 33 5.90 11.75 2.06
N PRO A 34 6.47 12.93 1.79
CA PRO A 34 6.93 13.83 2.84
C PRO A 34 5.87 14.23 3.86
N GLN A 35 4.59 14.23 3.48
CA GLN A 35 3.50 14.56 4.39
C GLN A 35 3.27 13.41 5.38
N GLN A 36 3.09 12.19 4.88
CA GLN A 36 2.91 11.00 5.73
C GLN A 36 4.09 10.76 6.68
N VAL A 37 5.32 11.09 6.25
CA VAL A 37 6.51 11.00 7.11
C VAL A 37 6.44 12.00 8.28
N ARG A 38 5.90 13.20 8.08
CA ARG A 38 5.73 14.19 9.16
C ARG A 38 4.66 13.75 10.14
N GLU A 39 3.51 13.31 9.64
CA GLU A 39 2.39 12.81 10.44
C GLU A 39 2.84 11.63 11.31
N TRP A 40 3.56 10.67 10.71
CA TRP A 40 4.13 9.54 11.45
C TRP A 40 5.14 9.96 12.52
N ARG A 41 5.94 11.01 12.28
CA ARG A 41 6.91 11.50 13.26
C ARG A 41 6.22 12.13 14.47
N GLU A 42 5.13 12.85 14.25
CA GLU A 42 4.38 13.56 15.28
C GLU A 42 3.43 12.62 16.06
N ALA A 43 3.10 11.48 15.46
CA ALA A 43 2.28 10.44 16.04
C ALA A 43 2.89 9.72 17.26
N GLY A 44 2.03 9.29 18.18
CA GLY A 44 2.39 8.35 19.25
C GLY A 44 2.62 6.92 18.73
N ALA A 45 3.24 6.04 19.51
CA ALA A 45 3.63 4.69 19.06
C ALA A 45 2.46 3.85 18.48
N ARG A 46 1.24 3.99 19.03
CA ARG A 46 0.05 3.30 18.52
C ARG A 46 -0.37 3.82 17.14
N GLU A 47 -0.39 5.13 16.97
CA GLU A 47 -0.74 5.80 15.71
C GLU A 47 0.33 5.54 14.64
N GLN A 48 1.61 5.53 15.02
CA GLN A 48 2.70 5.12 14.14
C GLN A 48 2.51 3.71 13.58
N ALA A 49 2.08 2.76 14.42
CA ALA A 49 1.80 1.39 13.97
C ALA A 49 0.59 1.33 13.03
N ALA A 50 -0.47 2.10 13.30
CA ALA A 50 -1.63 2.19 12.42
C ALA A 50 -1.28 2.80 11.06
N LEU A 51 -0.51 3.89 11.03
CA LEU A 51 -0.01 4.51 9.80
C LEU A 51 0.93 3.57 9.03
N ALA A 52 1.78 2.83 9.73
CA ALA A 52 2.65 1.82 9.12
C ALA A 52 1.84 0.73 8.41
N LEU A 53 0.79 0.23 9.07
CA LEU A 53 -0.13 -0.76 8.51
C LEU A 53 -0.89 -0.18 7.32
N ALA A 54 -1.42 1.04 7.45
CA ALA A 54 -2.16 1.71 6.38
C ALA A 54 -1.34 1.86 5.10
N GLY A 55 -0.04 2.18 5.20
CA GLY A 55 0.84 2.24 4.04
C GLY A 55 1.22 0.87 3.45
N ALA A 56 1.22 -0.20 4.25
CA ALA A 56 1.68 -1.52 3.82
C ALA A 56 0.54 -2.42 3.28
N VAL A 57 -0.63 -2.38 3.90
CA VAL A 57 -1.77 -3.27 3.60
C VAL A 57 -2.19 -3.22 2.13
N PRO A 58 -2.41 -2.04 1.50
CA PRO A 58 -2.82 -1.98 0.09
C PRO A 58 -1.85 -2.72 -0.84
N LEU A 59 -0.55 -2.59 -0.60
CA LEU A 59 0.51 -3.22 -1.39
C LEU A 59 0.57 -4.74 -1.19
N VAL A 60 0.45 -5.20 0.06
CA VAL A 60 0.44 -6.64 0.38
C VAL A 60 -0.77 -7.32 -0.24
N LEU A 61 -1.95 -6.72 -0.10
CA LEU A 61 -3.18 -7.24 -0.71
C LEU A 61 -3.08 -7.23 -2.24
N ALA A 62 -2.52 -6.19 -2.85
CA ALA A 62 -2.33 -6.14 -4.30
C ALA A 62 -1.45 -7.28 -4.81
N GLY A 63 -0.33 -7.56 -4.13
CA GLY A 63 0.54 -8.68 -4.44
C GLY A 63 -0.17 -10.03 -4.31
N ALA A 64 -0.91 -10.25 -3.22
CA ALA A 64 -1.68 -11.47 -3.00
C ALA A 64 -2.76 -11.68 -4.07
N THR A 65 -3.47 -10.62 -4.44
CA THR A 65 -4.52 -10.63 -5.47
C THR A 65 -3.96 -11.03 -6.84
N VAL A 66 -2.82 -10.47 -7.25
CA VAL A 66 -2.17 -10.86 -8.51
C VAL A 66 -1.66 -12.29 -8.48
N GLU A 67 -1.11 -12.73 -7.35
CA GLU A 67 -0.64 -14.12 -7.23
C GLU A 67 -1.81 -15.11 -7.30
N ALA A 68 -2.92 -14.82 -6.62
CA ALA A 68 -4.15 -15.60 -6.72
C ALA A 68 -4.66 -15.68 -8.17
N TRP A 69 -4.64 -14.56 -8.90
CA TRP A 69 -4.99 -14.55 -10.33
C TRP A 69 -4.04 -15.41 -11.17
N ARG A 70 -2.72 -15.35 -10.91
CA ARG A 70 -1.72 -16.16 -11.63
C ARG A 70 -1.95 -17.66 -11.43
N CYS A 71 -2.20 -18.09 -10.20
CA CYS A 71 -2.46 -19.48 -9.84
C CYS A 71 -3.77 -20.03 -10.40
N ALA A 72 -4.75 -19.16 -10.72
CA ALA A 72 -6.01 -19.59 -11.31
C ALA A 72 -5.83 -20.11 -12.74
N ASN A 73 -6.48 -21.24 -13.03
CA ASN A 73 -6.54 -21.86 -14.35
C ASN A 73 -8.01 -21.91 -14.82
N GLY A 74 -8.25 -21.71 -16.12
CA GLY A 74 -9.59 -21.82 -16.71
C GLY A 74 -9.90 -20.75 -17.76
N LEU A 75 -10.99 -20.97 -18.49
CA LEU A 75 -11.44 -20.12 -19.60
C LEU A 75 -11.81 -18.70 -19.17
N ASP A 76 -12.27 -18.52 -17.92
CA ASP A 76 -12.76 -17.23 -17.40
C ASP A 76 -11.69 -16.40 -16.65
N LYS A 77 -10.40 -16.67 -16.87
CA LYS A 77 -9.29 -15.97 -16.19
C LYS A 77 -9.31 -14.45 -16.38
N ARG A 78 -9.83 -13.96 -17.51
CA ARG A 78 -10.02 -12.52 -17.78
C ARG A 78 -11.08 -11.89 -16.87
N ARG A 79 -12.23 -12.56 -16.72
CA ARG A 79 -13.32 -12.12 -15.82
C ARG A 79 -12.87 -12.14 -14.37
N LEU A 80 -12.10 -13.17 -13.98
CA LEU A 80 -11.53 -13.28 -12.65
C LEU A 80 -10.61 -12.11 -12.30
N ALA A 81 -9.85 -11.56 -13.25
CA ALA A 81 -9.00 -10.39 -13.03
C ALA A 81 -9.82 -9.18 -12.52
N GLY A 82 -10.97 -8.91 -13.13
CA GLY A 82 -11.86 -7.82 -12.72
C GLY A 82 -12.48 -8.04 -11.34
N VAL A 83 -12.92 -9.27 -11.06
CA VAL A 83 -13.44 -9.65 -9.73
C VAL A 83 -12.38 -9.44 -8.66
N LEU A 84 -11.16 -9.94 -8.89
CA LEU A 84 -10.05 -9.82 -7.95
C LEU A 84 -9.62 -8.36 -7.73
N ALA A 85 -9.62 -7.52 -8.76
CA ALA A 85 -9.37 -6.09 -8.60
C ALA A 85 -10.44 -5.40 -7.74
N ALA A 86 -11.73 -5.75 -7.91
CA ALA A 86 -12.81 -5.24 -7.08
C ALA A 86 -12.71 -5.76 -5.62
N THR A 87 -12.37 -7.04 -5.44
CA THR A 87 -12.14 -7.64 -4.12
C THR A 87 -11.00 -6.92 -3.37
N TRP A 88 -9.89 -6.62 -4.05
CA TRP A 88 -8.81 -5.83 -3.47
C TRP A 88 -9.29 -4.48 -2.95
N TYR A 89 -10.09 -3.75 -3.74
CA TYR A 89 -10.61 -2.44 -3.34
C TYR A 89 -11.47 -2.57 -2.08
N MET A 90 -12.44 -3.49 -2.07
CA MET A 90 -13.31 -3.72 -0.92
C MET A 90 -12.54 -4.09 0.36
N GLN A 91 -11.56 -5.01 0.25
CA GLN A 91 -10.76 -5.45 1.39
C GLN A 91 -9.87 -4.33 1.92
N THR A 92 -9.25 -3.56 1.02
CA THR A 92 -8.37 -2.46 1.41
C THR A 92 -9.18 -1.35 2.10
N THR A 93 -10.28 -0.92 1.51
CA THR A 93 -11.16 0.11 2.10
C THR A 93 -11.66 -0.32 3.47
N GLY A 94 -12.21 -1.54 3.61
CA GLY A 94 -12.72 -2.01 4.90
C GLY A 94 -11.64 -2.11 6.00
N LEU A 95 -10.41 -2.48 5.65
CA LEU A 95 -9.29 -2.49 6.61
C LEU A 95 -8.84 -1.07 6.99
N LEU A 96 -8.78 -0.15 6.03
CA LEU A 96 -8.44 1.24 6.33
C LEU A 96 -9.54 1.94 7.13
N ASP A 97 -10.81 1.65 6.87
CA ASP A 97 -11.95 2.10 7.69
C ASP A 97 -11.76 1.66 9.15
N TYR A 98 -11.50 0.38 9.37
CA TYR A 98 -11.26 -0.16 10.71
C TYR A 98 -10.05 0.47 11.42
N LEU A 99 -8.98 0.76 10.68
CA LEU A 99 -7.82 1.47 11.23
C LEU A 99 -8.16 2.93 11.55
N ARG A 100 -8.97 3.60 10.72
CA ARG A 100 -9.44 4.98 10.92
C ARG A 100 -10.31 5.12 12.16
N GLU A 101 -11.18 4.15 12.43
CA GLU A 101 -12.00 4.12 13.67
C GLU A 101 -11.13 4.20 14.93
N GLN A 102 -9.91 3.65 14.89
CA GLN A 102 -8.97 3.67 16.01
C GLN A 102 -7.95 4.80 15.92
N CYS A 103 -7.76 5.36 14.72
CA CYS A 103 -6.67 6.25 14.38
C CYS A 103 -7.10 7.18 13.22
N PRO A 104 -7.76 8.32 13.51
CA PRO A 104 -8.37 9.18 12.49
C PRO A 104 -7.40 9.77 11.45
N SER A 105 -6.09 9.75 11.73
CA SER A 105 -5.02 10.18 10.83
C SER A 105 -4.69 9.18 9.72
N VAL A 106 -5.26 7.97 9.74
CA VAL A 106 -5.07 6.98 8.68
C VAL A 106 -5.71 7.49 7.37
N PRO A 107 -4.98 7.48 6.25
CA PRO A 107 -5.49 7.99 4.98
C PRO A 107 -6.52 7.05 4.34
N ASP A 108 -7.34 7.61 3.44
CA ASP A 108 -8.24 6.85 2.57
C ASP A 108 -7.51 6.18 1.39
N VAL A 109 -8.15 5.19 0.78
CA VAL A 109 -7.73 4.66 -0.53
C VAL A 109 -8.07 5.70 -1.60
N GLY A 110 -7.16 6.64 -1.86
CA GLY A 110 -7.27 7.59 -2.95
C GLY A 110 -7.13 6.91 -4.33
N THR A 111 -7.70 7.50 -5.37
CA THR A 111 -7.58 7.00 -6.76
C THR A 111 -6.13 6.94 -7.24
N ASP A 112 -5.28 7.84 -6.74
CA ASP A 112 -3.83 7.89 -7.02
C ASP A 112 -3.01 6.85 -6.21
N SER A 113 -3.68 6.08 -5.34
CA SER A 113 -3.04 5.07 -4.47
C SER A 113 -3.22 3.63 -4.95
N VAL A 114 -3.85 3.44 -6.12
CA VAL A 114 -4.06 2.10 -6.69
C VAL A 114 -2.70 1.51 -7.11
N PRO A 115 -2.27 0.37 -6.54
CA PRO A 115 -1.02 -0.25 -6.93
C PRO A 115 -1.02 -0.70 -8.38
N HIS A 116 0.13 -0.62 -9.05
CA HIS A 116 0.31 -0.97 -10.46
C HIS A 116 -0.16 -2.39 -10.80
N GLU A 117 0.01 -3.31 -9.86
CA GLU A 117 -0.49 -4.69 -9.90
C GLU A 117 -2.00 -4.74 -10.16
N ILE A 118 -2.77 -3.89 -9.47
CA ILE A 118 -4.23 -3.82 -9.58
C ILE A 118 -4.64 -3.11 -10.86
N GLU A 119 -3.94 -2.03 -11.25
CA GLU A 119 -4.17 -1.38 -12.54
C GLU A 119 -4.02 -2.39 -13.70
N THR A 120 -3.05 -3.29 -13.59
CA THR A 120 -2.81 -4.33 -14.59
C THR A 120 -3.99 -5.30 -14.67
N LEU A 121 -4.52 -5.76 -13.52
CA LEU A 121 -5.72 -6.61 -13.50
C LEU A 121 -6.95 -5.91 -14.08
N GLN A 122 -7.15 -4.62 -13.76
CA GLN A 122 -8.24 -3.82 -14.33
C GLN A 122 -8.12 -3.68 -15.85
N LYS A 123 -6.90 -3.51 -16.38
CA LYS A 123 -6.64 -3.46 -17.83
C LYS A 123 -6.91 -4.79 -18.52
N ILE A 124 -6.60 -5.92 -17.87
CA ILE A 124 -6.89 -7.25 -18.41
C ILE A 124 -8.40 -7.48 -18.49
N ALA A 125 -9.16 -7.01 -17.50
CA ALA A 125 -10.60 -7.21 -17.42
C ALA A 125 -11.40 -6.42 -18.48
N ARG A 126 -10.86 -5.28 -18.96
CA ARG A 126 -11.41 -4.50 -20.07
C ARG A 126 -11.11 -5.18 -21.39
#